data_AF-A0A6V8SDN9-F1
#
_entry.id   AF-A0A6V8SDN9-F1
#
_cell.length_a   1.000
_cell.length_b   1.000
_cell.length_c   1.000
_cell.angle_alpha   90.00
_cell.angle_beta   90.00
_cell.angle_gamma   90.00
#
_symmetry.space_group_name_H-M   'P 1'
#
loop_
_entity.id
_entity.type
_entity.pdbx_description
1 polymer ?
#
loop_
_entity_poly.entity_id
_entity_poly.type
_entity_poly.pdbx_seq_one_letter_code
_entity_poly.pdbx_strand_id
1 'polypeptide(L)'
;MNSYDILGKMVTVTVDRPLGTYHPRHKSIYYTVNYGYVEGIIAGDGADQDAYILGVDEPVKSFTGKVIAVVHRLDDVEDKWIVVPEDIILKEEDIKNAVNFQEQFFTTKYFCLYK
;
A
#
# COMPACT_ATOMS: atom_id res chain seq x y z
N MET A 1 -0.96 19.37 -7.39
CA MET A 1 0.14 18.42 -7.13
C MET A 1 -0.29 17.09 -7.70
N ASN A 2 0.58 16.42 -8.44
CA ASN A 2 0.26 15.08 -8.95
C ASN A 2 0.32 14.11 -7.77
N SER A 3 -0.53 13.08 -7.74
CA SER A 3 -0.56 12.09 -6.64
C SER A 3 0.79 11.38 -6.42
N TYR A 4 1.71 11.48 -7.39
CA TYR A 4 3.04 10.88 -7.36
C TYR A 4 4.14 11.73 -6.69
N ASP A 5 3.83 12.95 -6.24
CA ASP A 5 4.80 13.81 -5.54
C ASP A 5 5.27 13.20 -4.19
N ILE A 6 4.56 12.17 -3.71
CA ILE A 6 4.88 11.39 -2.52
C ILE A 6 6.03 10.38 -2.73
N LEU A 7 6.34 10.01 -3.98
CA LEU A 7 7.37 9.01 -4.24
C LEU A 7 8.73 9.43 -3.63
N GLY A 8 9.35 8.51 -2.90
CA GLY A 8 10.61 8.73 -2.19
C GLY A 8 10.48 9.42 -0.82
N LYS A 9 9.28 9.81 -0.39
CA LYS A 9 9.05 10.40 0.94
C LYS A 9 8.91 9.30 2.00
N MET A 10 9.29 9.66 3.23
CA MET A 10 9.05 8.83 4.42
C MET A 10 7.66 9.13 4.97
N VAL A 11 6.88 8.09 5.26
CA VAL A 11 5.55 8.18 5.85
C VAL A 11 5.43 7.21 7.01
N THR A 12 4.51 7.46 7.94
CA THR A 12 4.15 6.52 8.99
C THR A 12 2.77 5.95 8.70
N VAL A 13 2.69 4.63 8.61
CA VAL A 13 1.47 3.86 8.39
C VAL A 13 0.99 3.33 9.73
N THR A 14 -0.27 3.62 10.09
CA THR A 14 -0.98 2.97 11.19
C THR A 14 -1.67 1.72 10.65
N VAL A 15 -1.33 0.55 11.19
CA VAL A 15 -1.78 -0.75 10.65
C VAL A 15 -3.13 -1.14 11.27
N ASP A 16 -4.16 -1.27 10.43
CA ASP A 16 -5.50 -1.74 10.82
C ASP A 16 -5.78 -3.18 10.35
N ARG A 17 -4.98 -3.69 9.40
CA ARG A 17 -5.07 -5.05 8.86
C ARG A 17 -3.66 -5.66 8.83
N PRO A 18 -3.23 -6.24 9.97
CA PRO A 18 -1.90 -6.85 10.07
C PRO A 18 -1.74 -8.04 9.12
N LEU A 19 -0.49 -8.30 8.73
CA LEU A 19 -0.10 -9.51 8.02
C LEU A 19 -0.68 -10.75 8.73
N GLY A 20 -1.25 -11.66 7.96
CA GLY A 20 -1.78 -12.92 8.47
C GLY A 20 -3.22 -12.86 8.97
N THR A 21 -3.94 -11.77 8.68
CA THR A 21 -5.36 -11.60 9.04
C THR A 21 -6.28 -11.71 7.83
N TYR A 22 -7.55 -12.02 8.07
CA TYR A 22 -8.59 -11.98 7.04
C TYR A 22 -9.32 -10.64 7.05
N HIS A 23 -9.75 -10.17 5.87
CA HIS A 23 -10.51 -8.93 5.77
C HIS A 23 -11.81 -9.01 6.59
N PRO A 24 -12.13 -8.00 7.43
CA PRO A 24 -13.23 -8.07 8.39
C PRO A 24 -14.61 -8.25 7.74
N ARG A 25 -14.78 -7.70 6.52
CA ARG A 25 -16.03 -7.80 5.73
C ARG A 25 -16.00 -8.86 4.62
N HIS A 26 -14.81 -9.34 4.23
CA HIS A 26 -14.62 -10.19 3.04
C HIS A 26 -13.68 -11.35 3.39
N LYS A 27 -14.22 -12.39 4.03
CA LYS A 27 -13.41 -13.50 4.60
C LYS A 27 -12.61 -14.32 3.57
N SER A 28 -12.83 -14.13 2.27
CA SER A 28 -12.01 -14.72 1.20
C SER A 28 -10.69 -14.00 0.97
N ILE A 29 -10.55 -12.78 1.49
CA ILE A 29 -9.35 -11.95 1.31
C ILE A 29 -8.46 -12.14 2.54
N TYR A 30 -7.26 -12.66 2.30
CA TYR A 30 -6.23 -12.88 3.30
C TYR A 30 -5.08 -11.91 3.08
N TYR A 31 -4.72 -11.15 4.10
CA TYR A 31 -3.64 -10.17 4.04
C TYR A 31 -2.28 -10.87 4.10
N THR A 32 -1.64 -11.00 2.94
CA THR A 32 -0.27 -11.54 2.80
C THR A 32 0.81 -10.51 3.14
N VAL A 33 0.42 -9.26 3.40
CA VAL A 33 1.27 -8.12 3.75
C VAL A 33 0.56 -7.28 4.82
N ASN A 34 1.29 -6.41 5.52
CA ASN A 34 0.65 -5.46 6.43
C ASN A 34 -0.07 -4.36 5.63
N TYR A 35 -1.25 -3.95 6.09
CA TYR A 35 -2.05 -2.89 5.48
C TYR A 35 -2.56 -1.91 6.53
N GLY A 36 -2.60 -0.64 6.14
CA GLY A 36 -3.07 0.43 7.01
C GLY A 36 -3.27 1.73 6.25
N TYR A 37 -3.18 2.83 6.97
CA TYR A 37 -3.39 4.18 6.44
C TYR A 37 -2.37 5.17 7.00
N VAL A 38 -2.18 6.28 6.30
CA VAL A 38 -1.38 7.43 6.71
C VAL A 38 -2.32 8.52 7.23
N GLU A 39 -2.32 8.71 8.54
CA GLU A 39 -3.20 9.65 9.23
C GLU A 39 -3.01 11.10 8.75
N GLY A 40 -4.11 11.78 8.49
CA GLY A 40 -4.14 13.21 8.13
C GLY A 40 -3.87 13.52 6.65
N ILE A 41 -3.66 12.49 5.82
CA ILE A 41 -3.59 12.65 4.36
C ILE A 41 -4.89 12.12 3.78
N ILE A 42 -5.74 13.03 3.31
CA ILE A 42 -7.08 12.67 2.83
C ILE A 42 -7.03 12.17 1.38
N ALA A 43 -7.52 10.95 1.16
CA ALA A 43 -7.62 10.29 -0.13
C ALA A 43 -8.91 10.70 -0.89
N GLY A 44 -9.09 10.15 -2.10
CA GLY A 44 -10.19 10.50 -3.00
C GLY A 44 -11.59 10.18 -2.47
N ASP A 45 -11.70 9.24 -1.52
CA ASP A 45 -12.94 8.86 -0.86
C ASP A 45 -13.26 9.69 0.39
N GLY A 46 -12.35 10.58 0.81
CA GLY A 46 -12.48 11.39 2.01
C GLY A 46 -11.95 10.74 3.29
N ALA A 47 -11.38 9.52 3.23
CA ALA A 47 -10.71 8.86 4.33
C ALA A 47 -9.20 9.12 4.32
N ASP A 48 -8.47 8.62 5.32
CA ASP A 48 -7.01 8.66 5.34
C ASP A 48 -6.41 7.78 4.23
N GLN A 49 -5.23 8.16 3.74
CA GLN A 49 -4.57 7.53 2.61
C GLN A 49 -4.08 6.12 2.94
N ASP A 50 -4.65 5.13 2.25
CA ASP A 50 -4.30 3.74 2.42
C ASP A 50 -2.89 3.37 1.90
N ALA A 51 -2.27 2.38 2.55
CA ALA A 51 -0.94 1.90 2.25
C ALA A 51 -0.75 0.40 2.52
N TYR A 52 0.00 -0.26 1.63
CA TYR A 52 0.62 -1.56 1.85
C TYR A 52 2.05 -1.39 2.35
N ILE A 53 2.47 -2.24 3.29
CA ILE A 53 3.85 -2.33 3.75
C ILE A 53 4.47 -3.62 3.23
N LEU A 54 5.53 -3.50 2.41
CA LEU A 54 6.29 -4.64 1.87
C LEU A 54 7.68 -4.72 2.51
N GLY A 55 8.26 -5.93 2.56
CA GLY A 55 9.58 -6.16 3.16
C GLY A 55 9.58 -6.20 4.70
N VAL A 56 8.41 -6.37 5.32
CA VAL A 56 8.23 -6.56 6.77
C VAL A 56 7.42 -7.84 6.98
N ASP A 57 8.11 -8.92 7.35
CA ASP A 57 7.58 -10.29 7.36
C ASP A 57 6.92 -10.70 8.69
N GLU A 58 6.57 -9.71 9.52
CA GLU A 58 5.85 -9.90 10.79
C GLU A 58 4.69 -8.90 10.92
N PRO A 59 3.61 -9.24 11.64
CA PRO A 59 2.53 -8.30 11.90
C PRO A 59 3.02 -7.15 12.80
N VAL A 60 2.78 -5.92 12.37
CA VAL A 60 3.17 -4.70 13.12
C VAL A 60 1.96 -3.83 13.42
N LYS A 61 2.07 -2.94 14.41
CA LYS A 61 1.01 -1.96 14.73
C LYS A 61 1.16 -0.65 13.96
N SER A 62 2.39 -0.28 13.66
CA SER A 62 2.74 0.93 12.93
C SER A 62 4.08 0.72 12.23
N PHE A 63 4.31 1.40 11.12
CA PHE A 63 5.56 1.31 10.38
C PHE A 63 5.91 2.64 9.73
N THR A 64 7.16 3.08 9.88
CA THR A 64 7.69 4.24 9.15
C THR A 64 8.60 3.76 8.04
N GLY A 65 8.31 4.14 6.80
CA GLY A 65 9.06 3.69 5.64
C GLY A 65 8.94 4.62 4.45
N LYS A 66 9.63 4.26 3.36
CA LYS A 66 9.70 5.04 2.13
C LYS A 66 8.58 4.63 1.18
N VAL A 67 7.87 5.60 0.61
CA VAL A 67 6.90 5.34 -0.46
C VAL A 67 7.64 5.09 -1.77
N ILE A 68 7.55 3.88 -2.33
CA ILE A 68 8.25 3.50 -3.57
C ILE A 68 7.32 3.29 -4.76
N ALA A 69 6.01 3.21 -4.54
CA ALA A 69 5.04 3.19 -5.63
C ALA A 69 3.68 3.72 -5.18
N VAL A 70 2.90 4.18 -6.16
CA VAL A 70 1.47 4.44 -6.05
C VAL A 70 0.74 3.46 -6.97
N VAL A 71 -0.18 2.68 -6.40
CA VAL A 71 -1.13 1.84 -7.14
C VAL A 71 -2.39 2.67 -7.34
N HIS A 72 -2.61 3.10 -8.58
CA HIS A 72 -3.78 3.87 -8.97
C HIS A 72 -4.83 2.93 -9.54
N ARG A 73 -5.99 2.84 -8.90
CA ARG A 73 -7.13 2.09 -9.44
C ARG A 73 -7.89 2.96 -10.43
N LEU A 74 -8.14 2.43 -11.62
CA LEU A 74 -8.82 3.15 -12.71
C LEU A 74 -10.34 3.05 -12.62
N ASP A 75 -10.84 2.05 -11.89
CA ASP A 75 -12.24 1.71 -11.69
C ASP A 75 -12.70 1.90 -10.24
N ASP A 76 -11.90 2.59 -9.43
CA ASP A 76 -12.15 2.93 -8.03
C ASP A 76 -11.58 4.32 -7.73
N VAL A 77 -12.01 4.94 -6.63
CA VAL A 77 -11.62 6.34 -6.29
C VAL A 77 -10.39 6.42 -5.38
N GLU A 78 -9.84 5.27 -4.98
CA GLU A 78 -8.75 5.18 -4.03
C GLU A 78 -7.42 4.82 -4.71
N ASP A 79 -6.36 5.53 -4.32
CA ASP A 79 -4.99 5.11 -4.56
C ASP A 79 -4.48 4.30 -3.37
N LYS A 80 -3.54 3.38 -3.58
CA LYS A 80 -2.82 2.68 -2.51
C LYS A 80 -1.33 2.97 -2.60
N TRP A 81 -0.70 3.35 -1.49
CA TRP A 81 0.74 3.58 -1.45
C TRP A 81 1.50 2.29 -1.10
N ILE A 82 2.69 2.12 -1.68
CA ILE A 82 3.60 1.03 -1.34
C ILE A 82 4.73 1.57 -0.49
N VAL A 83 4.79 1.14 0.76
CA VAL A 83 5.75 1.61 1.76
C VAL A 83 6.72 0.46 2.09
N VAL A 84 8.02 0.74 2.10
CA VAL A 84 9.07 -0.26 2.37
C VAL A 84 10.13 0.27 3.33
N PRO A 85 10.94 -0.60 3.97
CA PRO A 85 12.16 -0.17 4.64
C PRO A 85 13.07 0.63 3.70
N GLU A 86 13.85 1.56 4.26
CA GLU A 86 14.56 2.57 3.47
C GLU A 86 15.58 1.98 2.47
N ASP A 87 16.16 0.84 2.82
CA ASP A 87 17.18 0.07 2.09
C ASP A 87 16.59 -0.95 1.11
N ILE A 88 15.27 -1.13 1.10
CA ILE A 88 14.57 -2.05 0.20
C ILE A 88 14.19 -1.35 -1.11
N ILE A 89 14.53 -2.02 -2.20
CA ILE A 89 14.16 -1.64 -3.56
C ILE A 89 13.38 -2.80 -4.17
N LEU A 90 12.18 -2.52 -4.67
CA LEU A 90 11.34 -3.50 -5.36
C LEU A 90 11.05 -3.02 -6.77
N LYS A 91 10.99 -3.97 -7.71
CA LYS A 91 10.52 -3.70 -9.07
C LYS A 91 8.99 -3.76 -9.11
N GLU A 92 8.41 -3.21 -10.18
CA GLU A 92 6.97 -3.23 -10.39
C GLU A 92 6.38 -4.65 -10.34
N GLU A 93 7.08 -5.65 -10.86
CA GLU A 93 6.63 -7.05 -10.84
C GLU A 93 6.57 -7.62 -9.42
N ASP A 94 7.56 -7.32 -8.58
CA ASP A 94 7.58 -7.75 -7.17
C ASP A 94 6.43 -7.12 -6.39
N ILE A 95 6.19 -5.83 -6.63
CA ILE A 95 5.08 -5.08 -6.03
C ILE A 95 3.74 -5.70 -6.45
N LYS A 96 3.53 -5.91 -7.75
CA LYS A 96 2.31 -6.52 -8.30
C LYS A 96 2.04 -7.87 -7.65
N ASN A 97 3.05 -8.74 -7.61
CA ASN A 97 2.90 -10.08 -7.02
C ASN A 97 2.53 -10.00 -5.53
N ALA A 98 3.13 -9.08 -4.78
CA ALA A 98 2.88 -8.93 -3.35
C ALA A 98 1.47 -8.43 -3.02
N VAL A 99 0.91 -7.52 -3.84
CA VAL A 99 -0.43 -6.94 -3.61
C VAL A 99 -1.55 -7.61 -4.42
N ASN A 100 -1.22 -8.58 -5.27
CA ASN A 100 -2.18 -9.24 -6.17
C ASN A 100 -3.36 -9.88 -5.41
N PHE A 101 -3.18 -10.30 -4.16
CA PHE A 101 -4.25 -10.89 -3.35
C PHE A 101 -5.50 -9.97 -3.27
N GLN A 102 -5.29 -8.65 -3.29
CA GLN A 102 -6.34 -7.64 -3.29
C GLN A 102 -6.48 -6.95 -4.65
N GLU A 103 -5.37 -6.56 -5.27
CA GLU A 103 -5.41 -5.73 -6.48
C GLU A 103 -5.85 -6.51 -7.73
N GLN A 104 -5.93 -7.85 -7.70
CA GLN A 104 -6.54 -8.66 -8.77
C GLN A 104 -8.02 -8.34 -9.04
N PHE A 105 -8.70 -7.66 -8.10
CA PHE A 105 -10.11 -7.28 -8.24
C PHE A 105 -10.32 -5.90 -8.87
N PHE A 106 -9.24 -5.19 -9.21
CA PHE A 106 -9.29 -3.82 -9.73
C PHE A 106 -8.48 -3.68 -11.03
N THR A 107 -8.79 -2.66 -11.80
CA THR A 107 -7.99 -2.25 -12.96
C THR A 107 -6.93 -1.25 -12.52
N THR A 108 -5.71 -1.70 -12.27
CA THR A 108 -4.65 -0.87 -11.66
C THR A 108 -3.57 -0.39 -12.63
N LYS A 109 -3.06 0.83 -12.42
CA LYS A 109 -1.77 1.33 -12.92
C LYS A 109 -0.79 1.51 -11.78
N TYR A 110 0.48 1.19 -12.03
CA TYR A 110 1.56 1.32 -11.04
C TYR A 110 2.49 2.46 -11.45
N PHE A 111 2.75 3.37 -10.51
CA PHE A 111 3.71 4.45 -10.68
C PHE A 111 4.84 4.22 -9.69
N CYS A 112 5.93 3.66 -10.17
CA CYS A 112 7.05 3.21 -9.34
C CYS A 112 8.20 4.22 -9.35
N LEU A 113 8.84 4.39 -8.20
CA LEU A 113 10.07 5.17 -8.04
C LEU A 113 11.25 4.52 -8.78
N TYR A 114 11.26 3.19 -8.84
CA TYR A 114 12.27 2.38 -9.52
C TYR A 114 11.64 1.65 -10.71
N LYS A 115 12.37 1.59 -11.83
CA LYS A 115 11.96 0.90 -13.06
C LYS A 115 12.53 -0.52 -13.12
#